data_AF-A0A2N2X8I1-F1
#
_entry.id   AF-A0A2N2X8I1-F1
#
_cell.length_a   1.000
_cell.length_b   1.000
_cell.length_c   1.000
_cell.angle_alpha   90.00
_cell.angle_beta   90.00
_cell.angle_gamma   90.00
#
_symmetry.space_group_name_H-M   'P 1'
#
loop_
_entity.id
_entity.type
_entity.pdbx_description
1 polymer ?
#
loop_
_entity_poly.entity_id
_entity_poly.type
_entity_poly.pdbx_seq_one_letter_code
_entity_poly.pdbx_strand_id
1 'polypeptide(L)'
;MEAGSVYKTFSRNRTMEELLYNTSLWKAEFDFIISELAFIKRLIKAYPFTSTIPNLYERLQLFTLELDNFEKERIILTEKIDSYRLQVIKEPENTELESGHLNLLAYENLAEEIFMYLKHYKNLKIQIFEYISGLIK
;
A
#
# COMPACT_ATOMS: atom_id res chain seq x y z
N MET A 1 -20.81 -11.95 -6.41
CA MET A 1 -20.23 -10.87 -5.57
C MET A 1 -19.32 -11.55 -4.58
N GLU A 2 -18.01 -11.58 -4.85
CA GLU A 2 -17.05 -12.07 -3.86
C GLU A 2 -17.13 -11.15 -2.64
N ALA A 3 -17.30 -11.72 -1.45
CA ALA A 3 -17.21 -10.97 -0.22
C ALA A 3 -15.82 -10.32 -0.18
N GLY A 4 -15.76 -9.01 -0.39
CA GLY A 4 -14.49 -8.29 -0.37
C GLY A 4 -13.79 -8.62 0.94
N SER A 5 -12.57 -9.16 0.88
CA SER A 5 -11.78 -9.43 2.08
C SER A 5 -11.72 -8.16 2.93
N VAL A 6 -12.39 -8.20 4.10
CA VAL A 6 -12.37 -7.13 5.11
C VAL A 6 -11.17 -7.41 6.01
N TYR A 7 -10.49 -6.35 6.44
CA TYR A 7 -9.41 -6.48 7.42
C TYR A 7 -9.95 -7.15 8.69
N LYS A 8 -9.22 -8.13 9.21
CA LYS A 8 -9.59 -8.85 10.44
C LYS A 8 -8.37 -8.91 11.36
N THR A 9 -8.54 -8.41 12.57
CA THR A 9 -7.57 -8.61 13.66
C THR A 9 -7.85 -9.95 14.34
N PHE A 10 -6.83 -10.82 14.43
CA PHE A 10 -6.95 -12.17 15.02
C PHE A 10 -6.26 -12.29 16.38
N SER A 11 -5.66 -11.22 16.87
CA SER A 11 -4.76 -11.22 18.03
C SER A 11 -5.28 -10.28 19.12
N ARG A 12 -5.55 -10.80 20.32
CA ARG A 12 -6.09 -10.02 21.44
C ARG A 12 -5.02 -9.30 22.28
N ASN A 13 -3.77 -9.74 22.22
CA ASN A 13 -2.62 -9.11 22.88
C ASN A 13 -1.43 -9.16 21.91
N ARG A 14 -1.02 -8.01 21.38
CA ARG A 14 0.26 -7.88 20.66
C ARG A 14 1.26 -7.15 21.54
N THR A 15 2.50 -7.61 21.57
CA THR A 15 3.57 -6.89 22.28
C THR A 15 3.99 -5.67 21.48
N MET A 16 4.53 -4.67 22.17
CA MET A 16 5.10 -3.48 21.52
C MET A 16 6.16 -3.83 20.46
N GLU A 17 7.01 -4.81 20.77
CA GLU A 17 8.00 -5.35 19.83
C GLU A 17 7.33 -5.93 18.57
N GLU A 18 6.24 -6.69 18.71
CA GLU A 18 5.49 -7.21 17.56
C GLU A 18 4.88 -6.09 16.71
N LEU A 19 4.36 -5.03 17.34
CA LEU A 19 3.83 -3.87 16.62
C LEU A 19 4.93 -3.16 15.82
N LEU A 20 6.08 -2.91 16.45
CA LEU A 20 7.25 -2.29 15.80
C LEU A 20 7.85 -3.19 14.72
N TYR A 21 7.85 -4.50 14.90
CA TYR A 21 8.27 -5.46 13.88
C TYR A 21 7.35 -5.39 12.65
N ASN A 22 6.03 -5.46 12.85
CA ASN A 22 5.06 -5.40 11.75
C ASN A 22 5.15 -4.09 10.96
N THR A 23 5.33 -2.95 11.64
CA THR A 23 5.53 -1.66 10.96
C THR A 23 6.82 -1.63 10.12
N SER A 24 7.86 -2.35 10.55
CA SER A 24 9.09 -2.50 9.78
C SER A 24 8.86 -3.33 8.50
N LEU A 25 8.04 -4.37 8.59
CA LEU A 25 7.61 -5.15 7.41
C LEU A 25 6.82 -4.30 6.43
N TRP A 26 5.92 -3.44 6.90
CA TRP A 26 5.16 -2.53 6.03
C TRP A 26 6.08 -1.53 5.31
N LYS A 27 7.09 -0.99 5.99
CA LYS A 27 8.09 -0.12 5.34
C LYS A 27 8.86 -0.87 4.24
N ALA A 28 9.30 -2.10 4.51
CA ALA A 28 10.01 -2.90 3.51
C ALA A 28 9.13 -3.20 2.28
N GLU A 29 7.85 -3.50 2.49
CA GLU A 29 6.88 -3.68 1.40
C GLU A 29 6.71 -2.38 0.61
N PHE A 30 6.59 -1.23 1.28
CA PHE A 30 6.48 0.06 0.60
C PHE A 30 7.74 0.43 -0.18
N ASP A 31 8.93 0.12 0.32
CA ASP A 31 10.21 0.29 -0.39
C ASP A 31 10.24 -0.54 -1.68
N PHE A 32 9.73 -1.77 -1.62
CA PHE A 32 9.55 -2.60 -2.82
C PHE A 32 8.55 -1.95 -3.80
N ILE A 33 7.41 -1.47 -3.31
CA ILE A 33 6.38 -0.80 -4.13
C ILE A 33 6.92 0.45 -4.83
N ILE A 34 7.86 1.20 -4.24
CA ILE A 34 8.51 2.34 -4.93
C ILE A 34 9.18 1.87 -6.23
N SER A 35 9.98 0.81 -6.11
CA SER A 35 10.71 0.24 -7.24
C SER A 35 9.75 -0.34 -8.28
N GLU A 36 8.70 -1.00 -7.82
CA GLU A 36 7.68 -1.60 -8.68
C GLU A 36 6.84 -0.55 -9.43
N LEU A 37 6.38 0.51 -8.74
CA LEU A 37 5.68 1.64 -9.38
C LEU A 37 6.55 2.29 -10.46
N ALA A 38 7.83 2.53 -10.16
CA ALA A 38 8.77 3.08 -11.14
C ALA A 38 8.94 2.16 -12.35
N PHE A 39 9.03 0.85 -12.13
CA PHE A 39 9.11 -0.14 -13.19
C PHE A 39 7.84 -0.14 -14.06
N ILE A 40 6.65 -0.23 -13.46
CA ILE A 40 5.38 -0.27 -14.19
C ILE A 40 5.18 1.01 -15.02
N LYS A 41 5.49 2.19 -14.45
CA LYS A 41 5.42 3.46 -15.20
C LYS A 41 6.37 3.47 -16.41
N ARG A 42 7.57 2.92 -16.27
CA ARG A 42 8.51 2.78 -17.39
C ARG A 42 8.00 1.78 -18.43
N LEU A 43 7.45 0.65 -18.00
CA LEU A 43 6.87 -0.36 -18.88
C LEU A 43 5.75 0.22 -19.74
N ILE A 44 4.82 0.96 -19.12
CA ILE A 44 3.74 1.65 -19.84
C ILE A 44 4.32 2.64 -20.86
N LYS A 45 5.31 3.46 -20.47
CA LYS A 45 5.92 4.45 -21.39
C LYS A 45 6.74 3.83 -22.52
N ALA A 46 7.31 2.65 -22.32
CA ALA A 46 8.19 1.99 -23.28
C ALA A 46 7.42 1.28 -24.42
N TYR A 47 6.13 1.01 -24.23
CA TYR A 47 5.33 0.35 -25.25
C TYR A 47 5.18 1.28 -26.47
N PRO A 48 5.46 0.81 -27.71
CA PRO A 48 5.43 1.66 -28.89
C PRO A 48 3.98 2.00 -29.25
N PHE A 49 3.49 3.12 -28.72
CA PHE A 49 2.21 3.68 -29.09
C PHE A 49 2.30 4.27 -30.49
N THR A 50 1.91 3.51 -31.51
CA THR A 50 1.37 4.16 -32.69
C THR A 50 0.03 4.75 -32.25
N SER A 51 -0.10 6.07 -32.31
CA SER A 51 -1.27 6.88 -31.93
C SER A 51 -2.56 6.53 -32.70
N THR A 52 -2.53 5.47 -33.49
CA THR A 52 -3.57 5.00 -34.41
C THR A 52 -4.62 4.10 -33.76
N ILE A 53 -4.54 3.82 -32.45
CA ILE A 53 -5.56 3.04 -31.72
C ILE A 53 -6.18 3.91 -30.60
N PRO A 54 -7.29 4.62 -30.88
CA PRO A 54 -7.88 5.62 -29.99
C PRO A 54 -8.29 5.13 -28.59
N ASN A 55 -8.44 3.82 -28.35
CA ASN A 55 -8.77 3.26 -27.02
C ASN A 55 -7.52 2.83 -26.21
N LEU A 56 -6.38 2.68 -26.88
CA LEU A 56 -5.15 2.18 -26.27
C LEU A 56 -4.48 3.25 -25.40
N TYR A 57 -4.37 4.44 -25.96
CA TYR A 57 -3.68 5.55 -25.34
C TYR A 57 -4.42 6.08 -24.10
N GLU A 58 -5.74 6.25 -24.19
CA GLU A 58 -6.57 6.73 -23.08
C GLU A 58 -6.47 5.81 -21.86
N ARG A 59 -6.54 4.49 -22.06
CA ARG A 59 -6.47 3.54 -20.95
C ARG A 59 -5.13 3.59 -20.21
N LEU A 60 -4.04 3.81 -20.94
CA LEU A 60 -2.70 3.86 -20.36
C LEU A 60 -2.42 5.19 -19.65
N GLN A 61 -3.02 6.27 -20.12
CA GLN A 61 -3.04 7.53 -19.38
C GLN A 61 -3.79 7.37 -18.04
N LEU A 62 -4.94 6.69 -18.03
CA LEU A 62 -5.68 6.40 -16.80
C LEU A 62 -4.85 5.58 -15.82
N PHE A 63 -4.19 4.52 -16.28
CA PHE A 63 -3.29 3.75 -15.41
C PHE A 63 -2.13 4.59 -14.88
N THR A 64 -1.56 5.49 -15.68
CA THR A 64 -0.50 6.40 -15.21
C THR A 64 -1.00 7.30 -14.07
N LEU A 65 -2.19 7.88 -14.23
CA LEU A 65 -2.81 8.71 -13.20
C LEU A 65 -3.09 7.92 -11.91
N GLU A 66 -3.60 6.70 -12.04
CA GLU A 66 -3.84 5.83 -10.88
C GLU A 66 -2.54 5.47 -10.16
N LEU A 67 -1.48 5.13 -10.90
CA LEU A 67 -0.15 4.87 -10.33
C LEU A 67 0.46 6.10 -9.64
N ASP A 68 0.16 7.32 -10.10
CA ASP A 68 0.55 8.56 -9.42
C ASP A 68 -0.25 8.79 -8.13
N ASN A 69 -1.52 8.40 -8.10
CA ASN A 69 -2.33 8.47 -6.87
C ASN A 69 -1.85 7.45 -5.83
N PHE A 70 -1.54 6.22 -6.23
CA PHE A 70 -0.95 5.21 -5.35
C PHE A 70 0.41 5.65 -4.78
N GLU A 71 1.21 6.38 -5.54
CA GLU A 71 2.47 6.95 -5.05
C GLU A 71 2.22 7.98 -3.94
N LYS A 72 1.24 8.88 -4.12
CA LYS A 72 0.87 9.88 -3.11
C LYS A 72 0.33 9.24 -1.84
N GLU A 73 -0.58 8.28 -1.99
CA GLU A 73 -1.17 7.56 -0.85
C GLU A 73 -0.11 6.77 -0.08
N ARG A 74 0.83 6.13 -0.78
CA ARG A 74 1.98 5.46 -0.14
C ARG A 74 2.78 6.41 0.73
N ILE A 75 3.11 7.61 0.23
CA ILE A 75 3.87 8.61 1.00
C ILE A 75 3.14 8.95 2.30
N ILE A 76 1.84 9.22 2.22
CA ILE A 76 1.00 9.51 3.39
C ILE A 76 1.03 8.35 4.39
N LEU A 77 0.88 7.11 3.91
CA LEU A 77 0.92 5.93 4.78
C LEU A 77 2.30 5.70 5.40
N THR A 78 3.39 5.96 4.66
CA THR A 78 4.76 5.92 5.22
C THR A 78 4.93 6.93 6.35
N GLU A 79 4.44 8.16 6.18
CA GLU A 79 4.47 9.19 7.23
C GLU A 79 3.66 8.76 8.47
N LYS A 80 2.48 8.16 8.27
CA LYS A 80 1.67 7.60 9.37
C LYS A 80 2.41 6.48 10.10
N ILE A 81 3.08 5.58 9.38
CA ILE A 81 3.90 4.51 9.97
C ILE A 81 5.01 5.11 10.83
N ASP A 82 5.73 6.11 10.31
CA ASP A 82 6.83 6.75 11.04
C ASP A 82 6.36 7.51 12.28
N SER A 83 5.23 8.23 12.16
CA SER A 83 4.58 8.89 13.30
C SER A 83 4.18 7.89 14.39
N TYR A 84 3.52 6.79 14.00
CA TYR A 84 3.13 5.72 14.93
C TYR A 84 4.34 5.12 15.65
N ARG A 85 5.40 4.77 14.91
CA ARG A 85 6.63 4.21 15.49
C ARG A 85 7.28 5.17 16.50
N LEU A 86 7.33 6.47 16.17
CA LEU A 86 7.87 7.49 17.07
C LEU A 86 7.04 7.64 18.35
N GLN A 87 5.71 7.52 18.26
CA GLN A 87 4.84 7.55 19.43
C GLN A 87 5.12 6.35 20.33
N VAL A 88 5.11 5.15 19.74
CA VAL A 88 5.37 3.89 20.46
C VAL A 88 6.73 3.95 21.15
N ILE A 89 7.83 4.22 20.43
CA ILE A 89 9.19 4.26 21.01
C ILE A 89 9.34 5.28 22.17
N LYS A 90 8.58 6.37 22.15
CA LYS A 90 8.64 7.40 23.19
C LYS A 90 7.83 7.06 24.44
N GLU A 91 6.98 6.04 24.38
CA GLU A 91 6.24 5.61 25.56
C GLU A 91 7.14 4.80 26.50
N PRO A 92 7.15 5.12 27.81
CA PRO A 92 7.88 4.35 28.79
C PRO A 92 7.28 2.94 28.92
N GLU A 93 8.10 1.91 29.11
CA GLU A 93 7.68 0.49 29.22
C GLU A 93 6.61 0.21 30.31
N ASN A 94 6.37 1.16 31.22
CA ASN A 94 5.37 1.10 32.29
C ASN A 94 4.16 2.01 32.03
N THR A 95 3.77 2.23 30.77
CA THR A 95 2.59 3.05 30.44
C THR A 95 1.29 2.45 30.98
N GLU A 96 0.36 3.32 31.34
CA GLU A 96 -0.96 2.96 31.87
C GLU A 96 -1.75 2.07 30.89
N LEU A 97 -2.67 1.27 31.42
CA LEU A 97 -3.50 0.34 30.63
C LEU A 97 -4.27 1.05 29.49
N GLU A 98 -4.68 2.30 29.73
CA GLU A 98 -5.38 3.14 28.76
C GLU A 98 -4.48 3.54 27.57
N SER A 99 -3.23 3.93 27.81
CA SER A 99 -2.26 4.22 26.74
C SER A 99 -1.97 2.99 25.88
N GLY A 100 -1.84 1.81 26.49
CA GLY A 100 -1.67 0.55 25.75
C GLY A 100 -2.84 0.26 24.81
N HIS A 101 -4.07 0.50 25.25
CA HIS A 101 -5.27 0.33 24.42
C HIS A 101 -5.33 1.32 23.25
N LEU A 102 -4.99 2.59 23.49
CA LEU A 102 -4.96 3.61 22.45
C LEU A 102 -3.91 3.30 21.36
N ASN A 103 -2.74 2.80 21.75
CA ASN A 103 -1.71 2.38 20.78
C ASN A 103 -2.15 1.19 19.94
N LEU A 104 -2.83 0.21 20.55
CA LEU A 104 -3.34 -0.93 19.82
C LEU A 104 -4.41 -0.49 18.80
N LEU A 105 -5.30 0.42 19.20
CA LEU A 105 -6.33 0.95 18.29
C LEU A 105 -5.72 1.77 17.13
N ALA A 106 -4.72 2.61 17.43
CA ALA A 106 -3.99 3.35 16.40
C ALA A 106 -3.27 2.41 15.42
N TYR A 107 -2.67 1.34 15.93
CA TYR A 107 -2.07 0.29 15.12
C TYR A 107 -3.09 -0.42 14.24
N GLU A 108 -4.25 -0.80 14.79
CA GLU A 108 -5.27 -1.54 14.04
C GLU A 108 -5.85 -0.70 12.90
N ASN A 109 -6.11 0.59 13.14
CA ASN A 109 -6.53 1.51 12.09
C ASN A 109 -5.47 1.63 10.98
N LEU A 110 -4.19 1.79 11.35
CA LEU A 110 -3.10 1.86 10.38
C LEU A 110 -2.95 0.55 9.60
N ALA A 111 -3.10 -0.60 10.27
CA ALA A 111 -3.04 -1.91 9.64
C ALA A 111 -4.18 -2.11 8.63
N GLU A 112 -5.38 -1.64 8.95
CA GLU A 112 -6.52 -1.65 8.03
C GLU A 112 -6.25 -0.77 6.80
N GLU A 113 -5.79 0.46 7.00
CA GLU A 113 -5.44 1.36 5.90
C GLU A 113 -4.39 0.74 4.96
N ILE A 114 -3.32 0.19 5.51
CA ILE A 114 -2.26 -0.48 4.74
C ILE A 114 -2.80 -1.71 4.01
N PHE A 115 -3.64 -2.51 4.67
CA PHE A 115 -4.27 -3.67 4.04
C PHE A 115 -5.10 -3.26 2.82
N MET A 116 -5.92 -2.21 2.97
CA MET A 116 -6.76 -1.69 1.88
C MET A 116 -5.91 -1.14 0.73
N TYR A 117 -4.86 -0.38 1.04
CA TYR A 117 -3.88 0.10 0.07
C TYR A 117 -3.27 -1.06 -0.74
N LEU A 118 -2.70 -2.06 -0.05
CA LEU A 118 -2.04 -3.20 -0.71
C LEU A 118 -3.00 -4.00 -1.58
N LYS A 119 -4.24 -4.17 -1.11
CA LYS A 119 -5.29 -4.86 -1.88
C LYS A 119 -5.64 -4.09 -3.14
N HIS A 120 -5.89 -2.79 -3.05
CA HIS A 120 -6.22 -1.97 -4.21
C HIS A 120 -5.05 -1.89 -5.19
N TYR A 121 -3.82 -1.75 -4.67
CA TYR A 121 -2.61 -1.73 -5.48
C TYR A 121 -2.44 -3.03 -6.27
N LYS A 122 -2.64 -4.18 -5.62
CA LYS A 122 -2.60 -5.49 -6.27
C LYS A 122 -3.66 -5.64 -7.36
N ASN A 123 -4.87 -5.14 -7.14
CA ASN A 123 -5.92 -5.15 -8.14
C ASN A 123 -5.58 -4.28 -9.36
N LEU A 124 -5.01 -3.09 -9.14
CA LEU A 124 -4.52 -2.24 -10.23
C LEU A 124 -3.42 -2.96 -11.03
N LYS A 125 -2.46 -3.59 -10.35
CA LYS A 125 -1.39 -4.37 -11.00
C LYS A 125 -1.94 -5.46 -11.91
N ILE A 126 -2.93 -6.23 -11.43
CA ILE A 126 -3.58 -7.27 -12.24
C ILE A 126 -4.16 -6.66 -13.51
N GLN A 127 -4.93 -5.57 -13.39
CA GLN A 127 -5.52 -4.91 -14.54
C GLN A 127 -4.47 -4.42 -15.54
N ILE A 128 -3.37 -3.83 -15.05
CA ILE A 128 -2.27 -3.37 -15.91
C ILE A 128 -1.60 -4.55 -16.60
N PHE A 129 -1.29 -5.63 -15.87
CA PHE A 129 -0.60 -6.79 -16.43
C PHE A 129 -1.45 -7.53 -17.45
N GLU A 130 -2.74 -7.74 -17.18
CA GLU A 130 -3.67 -8.34 -18.15
C GLU A 130 -3.78 -7.47 -19.41
N TYR A 131 -3.89 -6.15 -19.23
CA TYR A 131 -3.98 -5.22 -20.33
C TYR A 131 -2.72 -5.25 -21.21
N ILE A 132 -1.54 -5.10 -20.59
CA ILE A 132 -0.26 -5.10 -21.32
C ILE A 132 0.02 -6.46 -21.96
N SER A 133 -0.26 -7.56 -21.26
CA SER A 133 -0.07 -8.92 -21.80
C SER A 133 -0.94 -9.16 -23.03
N GLY A 134 -2.15 -8.60 -23.08
CA GLY A 134 -3.00 -8.66 -24.27
C GLY A 134 -2.47 -7.87 -25.48
N LEU A 135 -1.51 -6.97 -25.26
CA LEU A 135 -0.88 -6.18 -26.31
C LEU A 135 0.39 -6.83 -26.86
N ILE A 136 1.11 -7.57 -26.02
CA ILE A 136 2.32 -8.32 -26.41
C ILE A 136 1.88 -9.54 -27.23
N LYS A 137 2.36 -9.62 -28.48
CA LYS A 137 2.16 -10.77 -29.38
C LYS A 137 3.35 -11.71 -29.34
#